data_AF-A0A848VMN2-F1
#
_entry.id   AF-A0A848VMN2-F1
#
_cell.length_a   1.000
_cell.length_b   1.000
_cell.length_c   1.000
_cell.angle_alpha   90.00
_cell.angle_beta   90.00
_cell.angle_gamma   90.00
#
_symmetry.space_group_name_H-M   'P 1'
#
loop_
_entity.id
_entity.type
_entity.pdbx_description
1 polymer ?
#
loop_
_entity_poly.entity_id
_entity_poly.type
_entity_poly.pdbx_seq_one_letter_code
_entity_poly.pdbx_strand_id
1 'polypeptide(L)'
;MTILQFSPGQDDILDFIDQSLAGLVSAGSEARYIVMGPKAFERFRQAVAVRLSRKPKDFGTYNYIPVVVDPFRGEEVCVLPEPRAMKDGVQAMTIPG
;
A
#
# COMPACT_ATOMS: atom_id res chain seq x y z
N MET A 1 -8.68 -14.21 -3.22
CA MET A 1 -7.97 -13.22 -2.37
C MET A 1 -7.88 -11.89 -3.13
N THR A 2 -7.70 -10.76 -2.44
CA THR A 2 -7.91 -9.44 -3.06
C THR A 2 -6.66 -8.57 -3.08
N ILE A 3 -6.33 -8.03 -4.25
CA ILE A 3 -5.38 -6.93 -4.44
C ILE A 3 -6.17 -5.63 -4.28
N LEU A 4 -5.93 -4.85 -3.25
CA LEU A 4 -6.57 -3.54 -3.11
C LEU A 4 -5.74 -2.53 -3.90
N GLN A 5 -6.34 -1.85 -4.88
CA GLN A 5 -5.67 -0.88 -5.74
C GLN A 5 -6.43 0.44 -5.72
N PHE A 6 -5.74 1.53 -5.37
CA PHE A 6 -6.34 2.86 -5.25
C PHE A 6 -5.34 3.95 -5.64
N SER A 7 -5.86 5.10 -6.05
CA SER A 7 -5.08 6.31 -6.34
C SER A 7 -5.39 7.38 -5.28
N PRO A 8 -4.87 7.23 -4.04
CA PRO A 8 -5.21 8.13 -2.95
C PRO A 8 -4.62 9.54 -3.12
N GLY A 9 -5.32 10.51 -2.53
CA GLY A 9 -4.76 11.81 -2.19
C GLY A 9 -3.66 11.70 -1.13
N GLN A 10 -2.98 12.80 -0.83
CA GLN A 10 -1.90 12.82 0.17
C GLN A 10 -2.40 12.41 1.56
N ASP A 11 -3.61 12.81 1.92
CA ASP A 11 -4.18 12.55 3.25
C ASP A 11 -4.75 11.13 3.37
N ASP A 12 -5.12 10.50 2.24
CA ASP A 12 -5.82 9.21 2.24
C ASP A 12 -4.89 8.00 2.06
N ILE A 13 -3.63 8.21 1.67
CA ILE A 13 -2.73 7.10 1.30
C ILE A 13 -2.39 6.19 2.48
N LEU A 14 -2.23 6.75 3.68
CA LEU A 14 -1.95 5.96 4.88
C LEU A 14 -3.19 5.22 5.35
N ASP A 15 -4.35 5.88 5.30
CA ASP A 15 -5.62 5.26 5.68
C ASP A 15 -5.98 4.11 4.74
N PHE A 16 -5.75 4.27 3.44
CA PHE A 16 -5.89 3.19 2.47
C PHE A 16 -4.99 2.00 2.80
N ILE A 17 -3.71 2.24 3.12
CA ILE A 17 -2.78 1.17 3.48
C ILE A 17 -3.24 0.51 4.77
N ASP A 18 -3.53 1.27 5.83
CA ASP A 18 -3.98 0.76 7.14
C ASP A 18 -5.27 -0.08 7.00
N GLN A 19 -6.25 0.38 6.21
CA GLN A 19 -7.47 -0.37 5.91
C GLN A 19 -7.19 -1.65 5.11
N SER A 20 -6.28 -1.60 4.14
CA SER A 20 -5.90 -2.76 3.34
C SER A 20 -5.22 -3.84 4.19
N LEU A 21 -4.36 -3.43 5.14
CA LEU A 21 -3.74 -4.32 6.10
C LEU A 21 -4.78 -4.99 7.00
N ALA A 22 -5.72 -4.21 7.54
CA ALA A 22 -6.81 -4.75 8.36
C ALA A 22 -7.72 -5.70 7.55
N GLY A 23 -7.98 -5.38 6.28
CA GLY A 23 -8.73 -6.21 5.35
C GLY A 23 -8.06 -7.57 5.11
N LEU A 24 -6.74 -7.60 4.91
CA LEU A 24 -6.01 -8.86 4.75
C LEU A 24 -6.04 -9.71 6.02
N VAL A 25 -5.80 -9.10 7.18
CA VAL A 25 -5.83 -9.81 8.48
C VAL A 25 -7.21 -10.41 8.74
N SER A 26 -8.29 -9.65 8.49
CA SER A 26 -9.66 -10.16 8.65
C SER A 26 -10.01 -11.29 7.67
N ALA A 27 -9.36 -11.33 6.50
CA ALA A 27 -9.44 -12.42 5.54
C ALA A 27 -8.51 -13.62 5.87
N GLY A 28 -7.80 -13.60 7.01
CA GLY A 28 -6.90 -14.66 7.44
C GLY A 28 -5.55 -14.68 6.70
N SER A 29 -5.12 -13.54 6.17
CA SER A 29 -3.87 -13.38 5.42
C SER A 29 -3.03 -12.23 5.98
N GLU A 30 -1.73 -12.26 5.71
CA GLU A 30 -0.82 -11.18 6.08
C GLU A 30 -0.29 -10.46 4.83
N ALA A 31 -0.10 -9.15 4.95
CA ALA A 31 0.52 -8.36 3.91
C ALA A 31 2.02 -8.64 3.84
N ARG A 32 2.52 -8.84 2.62
CA ARG A 32 3.95 -9.09 2.37
C ARG A 32 4.65 -7.91 1.72
N TYR A 33 3.97 -7.18 0.85
CA TYR A 33 4.54 -6.02 0.14
C TYR A 33 3.51 -4.91 0.00
N ILE A 34 3.96 -3.67 0.11
CA ILE A 34 3.21 -2.50 -0.37
C ILE A 34 3.89 -2.05 -1.65
N VAL A 35 3.21 -2.19 -2.79
CA VAL A 35 3.72 -1.80 -4.10
C VAL A 35 3.07 -0.49 -4.51
N MET A 36 3.85 0.50 -4.90
CA MET A 36 3.32 1.80 -5.29
C MET A 36 4.05 2.40 -6.49
N GLY A 37 3.34 3.19 -7.28
CA GLY A 37 3.94 3.97 -8.36
C GLY A 37 4.80 5.13 -7.84
N PRO A 38 5.69 5.73 -8.65
CA PRO A 38 6.61 6.77 -8.20
C PRO A 38 5.90 7.99 -7.59
N LYS A 39 4.76 8.39 -8.17
CA LYS A 39 3.98 9.52 -7.66
C LYS A 39 3.24 9.19 -6.36
N ALA A 40 2.74 7.96 -6.23
CA ALA A 40 2.17 7.47 -4.98
C ALA A 40 3.23 7.40 -3.88
N PHE A 41 4.45 7.00 -4.21
CA PHE A 41 5.57 6.97 -3.28
C PHE A 41 5.91 8.36 -2.73
N GLU A 42 5.91 9.40 -3.57
CA GLU A 42 6.12 10.76 -3.10
C GLU A 42 5.02 11.23 -2.13
N ARG A 43 3.75 10.94 -2.42
CA ARG A 43 2.62 11.24 -1.51
C ARG A 43 2.76 10.48 -0.20
N PHE A 44 3.07 9.18 -0.25
CA PHE A 44 3.32 8.33 0.91
C PHE A 44 4.44 8.91 1.77
N ARG A 45 5.56 9.29 1.15
CA ARG A 45 6.72 9.87 1.83
C ARG A 45 6.37 11.13 2.59
N GLN A 46 5.55 11.99 2.00
CA GLN A 46 5.06 13.20 2.64
C GLN A 46 4.09 12.88 3.78
N ALA A 47 3.13 11.99 3.56
CA ALA A 47 2.15 11.60 4.58
C ALA A 47 2.81 10.98 5.83
N VAL A 48 3.77 10.07 5.65
CA VAL A 48 4.53 9.47 6.76
C VAL A 48 5.36 10.53 7.50
N ALA A 49 5.93 11.48 6.78
CA ALA A 49 6.69 12.57 7.37
C ALA A 49 5.82 13.45 8.29
N VAL A 50 4.62 13.81 7.82
CA VAL A 50 3.61 14.54 8.59
C VAL A 50 3.20 13.74 9.83
N ARG A 51 2.81 12.46 9.66
CA ARG A 51 2.37 11.59 10.77
C ARG A 51 3.43 11.42 11.85
N LEU A 52 4.71 11.45 11.48
CA LEU A 52 5.84 11.29 12.40
C LEU A 52 6.49 12.62 12.82
N SER A 53 5.89 13.76 12.45
CA SER A 53 6.40 15.12 12.74
C SER A 53 7.89 15.28 12.38
N ARG A 54 8.30 14.74 11.23
CA ARG A 54 9.70 14.73 10.76
C ARG A 54 9.81 15.10 9.30
N LYS A 55 11.04 15.34 8.82
CA LYS A 55 11.29 15.56 7.39
C LYS A 55 11.04 14.28 6.56
N PRO A 56 10.52 14.38 5.33
CA PRO A 56 10.40 13.27 4.40
C PRO A 56 11.75 12.58 4.19
N LYS A 57 11.78 11.25 4.33
CA LYS A 57 12.95 10.39 4.10
C LYS A 57 12.54 9.20 3.26
N ASP A 58 13.51 8.46 2.74
CA ASP A 58 13.23 7.20 2.08
C ASP A 58 12.69 6.19 3.11
N PHE A 59 11.40 5.89 3.01
CA PHE A 59 10.74 4.92 3.88
C PHE A 59 10.62 3.60 3.13
N GLY A 60 11.67 2.79 3.22
CA GLY A 60 11.69 1.44 2.62
C GLY A 60 10.72 0.45 3.29
N THR A 61 10.09 0.84 4.40
CA THR A 61 9.11 0.03 5.12
C THR A 61 8.01 0.89 5.73
N TYR A 62 6.81 0.32 5.86
CA TYR A 62 5.70 0.84 6.64
C TYR A 62 5.13 -0.27 7.53
N ASN A 63 5.04 -0.06 8.85
CA ASN A 63 4.62 -1.10 9.79
C ASN A 63 5.35 -2.45 9.60
N TYR A 64 6.67 -2.40 9.40
CA TYR A 64 7.55 -3.55 9.10
C TYR A 64 7.33 -4.24 7.75
N ILE A 65 6.39 -3.75 6.93
CA ILE A 65 6.11 -4.27 5.60
C ILE A 65 6.97 -3.52 4.57
N PRO A 66 7.72 -4.23 3.71
CA PRO A 66 8.51 -3.62 2.64
C PRO A 66 7.67 -2.77 1.68
N VAL A 67 8.15 -1.57 1.38
CA VAL A 67 7.60 -0.69 0.34
C VAL A 67 8.43 -0.86 -0.94
N VAL A 68 7.77 -1.16 -2.04
CA VAL A 68 8.38 -1.38 -3.36
C VAL A 68 7.84 -0.33 -4.33
N VAL A 69 8.75 0.38 -4.99
CA VAL A 69 8.39 1.36 -6.03
C VAL A 69 8.40 0.67 -7.39
N ASP A 70 7.24 0.60 -8.03
CA ASP A 70 7.04 0.05 -9.37
C ASP A 70 6.95 1.20 -10.39
N PRO A 71 7.95 1.39 -11.27
CA PRO A 71 8.03 2.54 -12.16
C PRO A 71 6.88 2.58 -13.20
N PHE A 72 6.19 1.45 -13.43
CA PHE A 72 5.13 1.36 -14.43
C PHE A 72 3.72 1.57 -13.86
N ARG A 73 3.59 1.68 -12.53
CA ARG A 73 2.30 1.76 -11.81
C ARG A 73 1.74 3.19 -11.66
N GLY A 74 2.49 4.21 -12.12
CA GLY A 74 2.01 5.59 -12.14
C GLY A 74 1.70 6.17 -10.76
N GLU A 75 0.41 6.34 -10.45
CA GLU A 75 -0.11 6.97 -9.22
C GLU A 75 -0.77 5.99 -8.25
N GLU A 76 -0.71 4.69 -8.55
CA GLU A 76 -1.49 3.70 -7.81
C GLU A 76 -0.66 3.08 -6.68
N VAL A 77 -1.36 2.67 -5.62
CA VAL A 77 -0.81 1.87 -4.53
C VAL A 77 -1.57 0.56 -4.41
N CYS A 78 -0.85 -0.49 -4.04
CA CYS A 78 -1.34 -1.85 -3.90
C CYS A 78 -0.74 -2.52 -2.67
N VAL A 79 -1.57 -3.19 -1.86
CA VAL A 79 -1.10 -4.05 -0.76
C VAL A 79 -1.21 -5.51 -1.18
N LEU A 80 -0.06 -6.18 -1.25
CA LEU A 80 0.06 -7.56 -1.67
C LEU A 80 0.15 -8.49 -0.46
N PRO A 81 -0.74 -9.48 -0.35
CA PRO A 81 -0.65 -10.57 0.62
C PRO A 81 0.47 -11.58 0.32
N GLU A 82 0.67 -12.55 1.23
CA GLU A 82 1.66 -13.60 1.06
C GLU A 82 1.50 -14.44 -0.23
N PRO A 83 2.61 -14.89 -0.85
CA PRO A 83 2.58 -15.63 -2.12
C PRO A 83 1.73 -16.90 -2.12
N ARG A 84 1.62 -17.59 -0.98
CA ARG A 84 0.80 -18.81 -0.87
C ARG A 84 -0.65 -18.54 -1.23
N ALA A 85 -1.17 -17.40 -0.82
CA ALA A 85 -2.54 -17.05 -1.07
C ALA A 85 -2.73 -16.43 -2.49
N MET A 86 -1.65 -15.96 -3.12
CA MET A 86 -1.67 -15.51 -4.53
C MET A 86 -1.86 -16.67 -5.52
N LYS A 87 -1.46 -17.88 -5.12
CA LYS A 87 -1.61 -19.12 -5.94
C LYS A 87 -3.08 -19.50 -6.18
N ASP A 88 -3.98 -19.09 -5.29
CA ASP A 88 -5.41 -19.46 -5.35
C ASP A 88 -6.24 -18.47 -6.19
N GLY A 89 -5.60 -17.53 -6.87
CA GLY A 89 -6.24 -16.51 -7.68
C GLY A 89 -6.50 -15.22 -6.91
N VAL A 90 -6.22 -14.10 -7.58
CA VAL A 90 -6.27 -12.77 -6.97
C VAL A 90 -7.14 -11.87 -7.82
N GLN A 91 -8.11 -11.20 -7.20
CA GLN A 91 -8.92 -10.19 -7.86
C GLN A 91 -8.50 -8.81 -7.37
N ALA A 92 -8.31 -7.87 -8.30
CA ALA A 92 -8.14 -6.48 -7.95
C ALA A 92 -9.48 -5.92 -7.45
N MET A 93 -9.47 -5.26 -6.30
CA MET A 93 -10.59 -4.48 -5.78
C MET A 93 -10.16 -3.03 -5.77
N THR A 94 -10.87 -2.24 -6.57
CA THR A 94 -10.74 -0.80 -6.62
C THR A 94 -11.75 -0.19 -5.66
N ILE A 95 -11.29 0.65 -4.72
CA ILE A 95 -12.21 1.45 -3.91
C ILE A 95 -12.69 2.62 -4.79
N PRO A 96 -14.00 2.78 -5.05
CA PRO A 96 -14.51 3.93 -5.79
C PRO A 96 -14.15 5.22 -5.05
N GLY A 97 -13.59 6.19 -5.78
CA GLY A 97 -13.31 7.54 -5.27
C GLY A 97 -14.56 8.39 -5.09
#